data_AF-A0A1E7GXX3-F1
#
_entry.id   AF-A0A1E7GXX3-F1
#
_cell.length_a   1.000
_cell.length_b   1.000
_cell.length_c   1.000
_cell.angle_alpha   90.00
_cell.angle_beta   90.00
_cell.angle_gamma   90.00
#
_symmetry.space_group_name_H-M   'P 1'
#
loop_
_entity.id
_entity.type
_entity.pdbx_description
1 polymer ?
#
loop_
_entity_poly.entity_id
_entity_poly.type
_entity_poly.pdbx_seq_one_letter_code
_entity_poly.pdbx_strand_id
1 'polypeptide(L)'
;MKLVIFLFLFIVFLITPVFAAVTAEDKEQISSQLDILENSVNSGRIHGLENLISPNAEAGLINEINDAIRKEKIDYEIESIDSFKEIEDAGVKVKCSVAVSGANWNMSGFSNFFIFEKVDGNWLIIDTDFHEKLSSDYGLKIFGLVFLIMGAVFLLIIIMGLGIYRYLRSKSKTVLEKSVSVKPDEPEYQGVGIRFVATIIDLTIIFMITILAYTFLLIPYMNQSQKTGALYSTVLFISTSFLLVFPFLYYIILEGWKGATAGKMICKIRVVKEDCSQCDIKSSIIRNLFRLIDGISGYLVGAIVIWSSDKKQRLGDIIAKTVVIKK
;
A
#
# COMPACT_ATOMS: atom_id res chain seq x y z
N MET A 1 -57.67 7.52 4.96
CA MET A 1 -56.43 7.64 4.17
C MET A 1 -55.25 6.89 4.81
N LYS A 2 -54.87 7.17 6.08
CA LYS A 2 -53.75 6.49 6.76
C LYS A 2 -53.90 4.96 6.87
N LEU A 3 -55.11 4.45 7.13
CA LEU A 3 -55.38 3.00 7.23
C LEU A 3 -55.22 2.29 5.86
N VAL A 4 -55.61 2.95 4.77
CA VAL A 4 -55.49 2.40 3.40
C VAL A 4 -54.04 2.40 2.94
N ILE A 5 -53.27 3.44 3.27
CA ILE A 5 -51.82 3.49 3.02
C ILE A 5 -51.11 2.41 3.83
N PHE A 6 -51.52 2.17 5.08
CA PHE A 6 -50.93 1.12 5.90
C PHE A 6 -51.27 -0.28 5.39
N LEU A 7 -52.53 -0.53 4.99
CA LEU A 7 -52.95 -1.79 4.39
C LEU A 7 -52.26 -2.03 3.03
N PHE A 8 -52.09 -0.97 2.24
CA PHE A 8 -51.37 -1.03 0.96
C PHE A 8 -49.87 -1.29 1.16
N LEU A 9 -49.22 -0.65 2.12
CA LEU A 9 -47.83 -0.93 2.48
C LEU A 9 -47.65 -2.34 3.06
N PHE A 10 -48.61 -2.82 3.86
CA PHE A 10 -48.60 -4.18 4.41
C PHE A 10 -48.82 -5.25 3.33
N ILE A 11 -49.72 -4.99 2.37
CA ILE A 11 -49.94 -5.84 1.20
C ILE A 11 -48.71 -5.81 0.29
N VAL A 12 -48.10 -4.66 0.02
CA VAL A 12 -46.85 -4.55 -0.75
C VAL A 12 -45.71 -5.31 -0.06
N PHE A 13 -45.62 -5.28 1.28
CA PHE A 13 -44.64 -6.05 2.06
C PHE A 13 -44.91 -7.58 2.05
N LEU A 14 -46.16 -7.99 1.82
CA LEU A 14 -46.52 -9.40 1.61
C LEU A 14 -46.33 -9.87 0.16
N ILE A 15 -46.23 -8.95 -0.80
CA ILE A 15 -46.01 -9.25 -2.23
C ILE A 15 -44.55 -9.02 -2.65
N THR A 16 -43.70 -8.41 -1.81
CA THR A 16 -42.26 -8.50 -2.06
C THR A 16 -41.91 -9.99 -2.07
N PRO A 17 -41.38 -10.54 -3.18
CA PRO A 17 -40.90 -11.90 -3.15
C PRO A 17 -39.94 -11.98 -1.97
N VAL A 18 -40.29 -12.83 -1.00
CA VAL A 18 -39.32 -13.28 -0.02
C VAL A 18 -38.31 -14.02 -0.87
N PHE A 19 -37.28 -13.31 -1.34
CA PHE A 19 -36.06 -13.96 -1.78
C PHE A 19 -35.65 -14.79 -0.58
N ALA A 20 -35.79 -16.12 -0.73
CA ALA A 20 -35.54 -17.04 0.35
C ALA A 20 -34.06 -16.89 0.67
N ALA A 21 -33.78 -16.33 1.85
CA ALA A 21 -32.41 -16.15 2.32
C ALA A 21 -31.64 -17.46 2.12
N VAL A 22 -30.45 -17.42 1.49
CA VAL A 22 -29.62 -18.61 1.23
C VAL A 22 -29.55 -19.45 2.50
N THR A 23 -30.08 -20.66 2.44
CA THR A 23 -30.22 -21.50 3.63
C THR A 23 -28.86 -21.99 4.12
N ALA A 24 -28.79 -22.48 5.36
CA ALA A 24 -27.56 -23.09 5.87
C ALA A 24 -27.15 -24.31 5.04
N GLU A 25 -28.12 -25.09 4.57
CA GLU A 25 -27.91 -26.25 3.69
C GLU A 25 -27.35 -25.83 2.33
N ASP A 26 -27.88 -24.76 1.73
CA ASP A 26 -27.35 -24.22 0.47
C ASP A 26 -25.90 -23.75 0.62
N LYS A 27 -25.54 -23.11 1.75
CA LYS A 27 -24.17 -22.68 2.03
C LYS A 27 -23.21 -23.86 2.19
N GLU A 28 -23.66 -24.95 2.82
CA GLU A 28 -22.88 -26.17 3.00
C GLU A 28 -22.63 -26.85 1.66
N GLN A 29 -23.67 -26.97 0.82
CA GLN A 29 -23.55 -27.53 -0.53
C GLN A 29 -22.59 -26.71 -1.39
N ILE A 30 -22.73 -25.39 -1.40
CA ILE A 30 -21.84 -24.48 -2.14
C ILE A 30 -20.39 -24.60 -1.64
N SER A 31 -20.17 -24.65 -0.33
CA SER A 31 -18.83 -24.84 0.25
C SER A 31 -18.21 -26.17 -0.22
N SER A 32 -19.01 -27.24 -0.25
CA SER A 32 -18.54 -28.54 -0.77
C SER A 32 -18.16 -28.49 -2.25
N GLN A 33 -18.88 -27.73 -3.08
CA GLN A 33 -18.51 -27.54 -4.49
C GLN A 33 -17.16 -26.83 -4.63
N LEU A 34 -16.91 -25.82 -3.78
CA LEU A 34 -15.65 -25.08 -3.74
C LEU A 34 -14.49 -25.98 -3.28
N ASP A 35 -14.70 -26.88 -2.31
CA ASP A 35 -13.70 -27.85 -1.89
C ASP A 35 -13.34 -28.83 -3.02
N ILE A 36 -14.33 -29.27 -3.81
CA ILE A 36 -14.08 -30.14 -4.97
C ILE A 36 -13.27 -29.39 -6.02
N LEU A 37 -13.59 -28.12 -6.27
CA LEU A 37 -12.84 -27.27 -7.19
C LEU A 37 -11.38 -27.14 -6.74
N GLU A 38 -11.14 -26.77 -5.48
CA GLU A 38 -9.80 -26.64 -4.90
C GLU A 38 -8.99 -27.93 -5.07
N ASN A 39 -9.57 -29.08 -4.70
CA ASN A 39 -8.92 -30.38 -4.83
C ASN A 39 -8.62 -30.74 -6.30
N SER A 40 -9.50 -30.36 -7.23
CA SER A 40 -9.34 -30.62 -8.67
C SER A 40 -8.20 -29.78 -9.25
N VAL A 41 -8.12 -28.50 -8.88
CA VAL A 41 -7.02 -27.59 -9.24
C VAL A 41 -5.68 -28.14 -8.73
N ASN A 42 -5.60 -28.45 -7.44
CA ASN A 42 -4.37 -28.92 -6.79
C ASN A 42 -3.88 -30.29 -7.29
N SER A 43 -4.81 -31.18 -7.63
CA SER A 43 -4.47 -32.50 -8.17
C SER A 43 -4.16 -32.49 -9.67
N GLY A 44 -4.43 -31.37 -10.36
CA GLY A 44 -4.37 -31.28 -11.82
C GLY A 44 -5.35 -32.23 -12.53
N ARG A 45 -6.33 -32.78 -11.81
CA ARG A 45 -7.33 -33.69 -12.35
C ARG A 45 -8.53 -32.88 -12.82
N ILE A 46 -8.60 -32.70 -14.13
CA ILE A 46 -9.66 -31.95 -14.79
C ILE A 46 -10.95 -32.78 -14.96
N HIS A 47 -10.84 -34.12 -14.88
CA HIS A 47 -11.99 -35.01 -14.99
C HIS A 47 -12.98 -34.76 -13.85
N GLY A 48 -14.21 -34.36 -14.20
CA GLY A 48 -15.27 -34.05 -13.25
C GLY A 48 -15.49 -32.55 -12.97
N LEU A 49 -14.59 -31.66 -13.40
CA LEU A 49 -14.82 -30.20 -13.34
C LEU A 49 -16.06 -29.81 -14.16
N GLU A 50 -16.33 -30.53 -15.25
CA GLU A 50 -17.53 -30.38 -16.06
C GLU A 50 -18.84 -30.55 -15.29
N ASN A 51 -18.82 -31.31 -14.18
CA ASN A 51 -19.99 -31.50 -13.33
C ASN A 51 -20.17 -30.37 -12.31
N LEU A 52 -19.17 -29.50 -12.12
CA LEU A 52 -19.26 -28.31 -11.26
C LEU A 52 -19.77 -27.09 -12.03
N ILE A 53 -19.65 -27.10 -13.36
CA ILE A 53 -20.03 -25.99 -14.23
C ILE A 53 -21.46 -26.18 -14.71
N SER A 54 -22.26 -25.11 -14.66
CA SER A 54 -23.63 -25.14 -15.16
C SER A 54 -23.67 -25.30 -16.68
N PRO A 55 -24.64 -26.06 -17.24
CA PRO A 55 -24.98 -26.01 -18.66
C PRO A 55 -25.31 -24.61 -19.20
N ASN A 56 -25.72 -23.69 -18.34
CA ASN A 56 -26.05 -22.29 -18.69
C ASN A 56 -24.85 -21.34 -18.57
N ALA A 57 -23.67 -21.84 -18.20
CA ALA A 57 -22.46 -21.02 -18.11
C ALA A 57 -22.04 -20.45 -19.47
N GLU A 58 -21.22 -19.38 -19.43
CA GLU A 58 -20.69 -18.77 -20.65
C GLU A 58 -19.93 -19.80 -21.51
N ALA A 59 -20.17 -19.73 -22.83
CA ALA A 59 -19.57 -20.64 -23.79
C ALA A 59 -18.05 -20.46 -23.83
N GLY A 60 -17.32 -21.35 -23.15
CA GLY A 60 -15.87 -21.32 -23.10
C GLY A 60 -15.28 -21.35 -21.70
N LEU A 61 -16.06 -21.03 -20.65
CA LEU A 61 -15.60 -20.96 -19.26
C LEU A 61 -14.85 -22.24 -18.84
N ILE A 62 -15.38 -23.41 -19.19
CA ILE A 62 -14.73 -24.68 -18.86
C ILE A 62 -13.37 -24.84 -19.56
N ASN A 63 -13.25 -24.38 -20.80
CA ASN A 63 -11.98 -24.45 -21.54
C ASN A 63 -10.97 -23.49 -20.94
N GLU A 64 -11.39 -22.29 -20.56
CA GLU A 64 -10.53 -21.29 -19.91
C GLU A 64 -10.01 -21.76 -18.55
N ILE A 65 -10.89 -22.36 -17.73
CA ILE A 65 -10.51 -23.01 -16.48
C ILE A 65 -9.49 -24.13 -16.73
N ASN A 66 -9.76 -25.00 -17.70
CA ASN A 66 -8.88 -26.13 -18.01
C ASN A 66 -7.51 -25.67 -18.50
N ASP A 67 -7.47 -24.64 -19.36
CA ASP A 67 -6.23 -24.07 -19.87
C ASP A 67 -5.44 -23.39 -18.74
N ALA A 68 -6.11 -22.68 -17.83
CA ALA A 68 -5.48 -22.06 -16.67
C ALA A 68 -4.84 -23.10 -15.73
N ILE A 69 -5.54 -24.19 -15.43
CA ILE A 69 -5.03 -25.30 -14.58
C ILE A 69 -3.84 -26.02 -15.26
N ARG A 70 -3.83 -26.14 -16.59
CA ARG A 70 -2.74 -26.80 -17.33
C ARG A 70 -1.48 -25.95 -17.49
N LYS A 71 -1.64 -24.63 -17.48
CA LYS A 71 -0.56 -23.68 -17.81
C LYS A 71 0.61 -23.76 -16.82
N GLU A 72 0.31 -23.86 -15.54
CA GLU A 72 1.31 -23.85 -14.47
C GLU A 72 0.86 -24.78 -13.33
N LYS A 73 1.80 -25.54 -12.76
CA LYS A 73 1.52 -26.30 -11.55
C LYS A 73 1.45 -25.33 -10.37
N ILE A 74 0.29 -25.25 -9.76
CA ILE A 74 0.00 -24.33 -8.65
C ILE A 74 -0.62 -25.07 -7.48
N ASP A 75 -0.45 -24.50 -6.29
CA ASP A 75 -1.20 -24.81 -5.08
C ASP A 75 -2.22 -23.68 -4.89
N TYR A 76 -3.50 -24.02 -4.91
CA TYR A 76 -4.66 -23.15 -4.75
C TYR A 76 -5.34 -23.48 -3.42
N GLU A 77 -5.65 -22.48 -2.62
CA GLU A 77 -6.27 -22.64 -1.29
C GLU A 77 -7.34 -21.55 -1.11
N ILE A 78 -8.55 -21.96 -0.72
CA ILE A 78 -9.61 -21.05 -0.30
C ILE A 78 -9.44 -20.76 1.20
N GLU A 79 -8.85 -19.61 1.53
CA GLU A 79 -8.55 -19.22 2.90
C GLU A 79 -9.82 -18.96 3.72
N SER A 80 -10.83 -18.33 3.11
CA SER A 80 -12.12 -18.05 3.74
C SER A 80 -13.20 -17.67 2.75
N ILE A 81 -14.46 -17.88 3.12
CA ILE A 81 -15.63 -17.37 2.41
C ILE A 81 -16.06 -16.05 3.06
N ASP A 82 -15.96 -14.95 2.32
CA ASP A 82 -16.20 -13.60 2.82
C ASP A 82 -17.70 -13.27 2.90
N SER A 83 -18.47 -13.70 1.89
CA SER A 83 -19.89 -13.36 1.79
C SER A 83 -20.66 -14.25 0.83
N PHE A 84 -21.96 -14.42 1.11
CA PHE A 84 -22.97 -14.96 0.21
C PHE A 84 -23.96 -13.85 -0.10
N LYS A 85 -24.20 -13.58 -1.38
CA LYS A 85 -25.15 -12.56 -1.84
C LYS A 85 -26.07 -13.13 -2.90
N GLU A 86 -27.37 -13.10 -2.65
CA GLU A 86 -28.38 -13.48 -3.65
C GLU A 86 -28.40 -12.53 -4.84
N ILE A 87 -28.73 -13.09 -5.99
CA ILE A 87 -28.90 -12.39 -7.28
C ILE A 87 -30.34 -12.63 -7.74
N GLU A 88 -30.91 -11.68 -8.49
CA GLU A 88 -32.34 -11.64 -8.86
C GLU A 88 -32.82 -12.91 -9.59
N ASP A 89 -31.95 -13.64 -10.28
CA ASP A 89 -32.26 -14.86 -11.05
C ASP A 89 -32.10 -16.18 -10.26
N ALA A 90 -32.35 -16.16 -8.94
CA ALA A 90 -32.18 -17.30 -8.03
C ALA A 90 -30.75 -17.87 -7.93
N GLY A 91 -29.75 -17.07 -8.33
CA GLY A 91 -28.34 -17.38 -8.17
C GLY A 91 -27.75 -16.84 -6.86
N VAL A 92 -26.59 -17.36 -6.48
CA VAL A 92 -25.83 -16.91 -5.31
C VAL A 92 -24.43 -16.51 -5.73
N LYS A 93 -24.07 -15.24 -5.49
CA LYS A 93 -22.70 -14.74 -5.61
C LYS A 93 -21.96 -14.98 -4.30
N VAL A 94 -20.91 -15.77 -4.38
CA VAL A 94 -19.98 -16.05 -3.29
C VAL A 94 -18.71 -15.25 -3.54
N LYS A 95 -18.19 -14.62 -2.49
CA LYS A 95 -16.83 -14.06 -2.50
C LYS A 95 -15.95 -14.84 -1.55
N CYS A 96 -14.75 -15.17 -1.99
CA CYS A 96 -13.77 -15.91 -1.21
C CYS A 96 -12.43 -15.16 -1.21
N SER A 97 -11.73 -15.21 -0.08
CA SER A 97 -10.29 -14.92 -0.02
C SER A 97 -9.54 -16.19 -0.39
N VAL A 98 -8.57 -16.05 -1.28
CA VAL A 98 -7.79 -17.19 -1.77
C VAL A 98 -6.30 -16.93 -1.69
N ALA A 99 -5.55 -18.03 -1.58
CA ALA A 99 -4.12 -18.08 -1.78
C ALA A 99 -3.78 -18.97 -2.98
N VAL A 100 -2.83 -18.50 -3.79
CA VAL A 100 -2.32 -19.22 -4.96
C VAL A 100 -0.81 -19.13 -4.97
N SER A 101 -0.17 -20.30 -5.01
CA SER A 101 1.28 -20.46 -5.01
C SER A 101 1.73 -21.22 -6.24
N GLY A 102 2.66 -20.66 -7.00
CA GLY A 102 3.41 -21.40 -8.02
C GLY A 102 4.83 -21.72 -7.58
N ALA A 103 5.67 -22.15 -8.52
CA ALA A 103 7.02 -22.64 -8.20
C ALA A 103 7.90 -21.62 -7.45
N ASN A 104 7.75 -20.32 -7.76
CA ASN A 104 8.58 -19.24 -7.21
C ASN A 104 7.79 -17.97 -6.84
N TRP A 105 6.47 -18.08 -6.68
CA TRP A 105 5.62 -16.92 -6.41
C TRP A 105 4.44 -17.31 -5.51
N ASN A 106 4.04 -16.44 -4.58
CA ASN A 106 2.79 -16.53 -3.82
C ASN A 106 1.94 -15.32 -4.11
N MET A 107 0.64 -15.52 -4.04
CA MET A 107 -0.32 -14.47 -3.82
C MET A 107 -1.34 -14.98 -2.80
N SER A 108 -1.65 -14.19 -1.78
CA SER A 108 -2.68 -14.53 -0.79
C SER A 108 -3.54 -13.31 -0.46
N GLY A 109 -4.69 -13.54 0.17
CA GLY A 109 -5.58 -12.46 0.59
C GLY A 109 -6.27 -11.72 -0.56
N PHE A 110 -6.30 -12.29 -1.78
CA PHE A 110 -7.01 -11.69 -2.90
C PHE A 110 -8.38 -12.33 -3.07
N SER A 111 -9.34 -11.51 -3.49
CA SER A 111 -10.73 -11.93 -3.59
C SER A 111 -11.02 -12.55 -4.96
N ASN A 112 -11.65 -13.71 -4.95
CA ASN A 112 -12.31 -14.32 -6.11
C ASN A 112 -13.82 -14.28 -5.91
N PHE A 113 -14.56 -14.26 -7.01
CA PHE A 113 -15.98 -14.48 -6.97
C PHE A 113 -16.37 -15.76 -7.71
N PHE A 114 -17.45 -16.37 -7.22
CA PHE A 114 -18.14 -17.48 -7.86
C PHE A 114 -19.61 -17.14 -7.89
N ILE A 115 -20.23 -17.25 -9.06
CA ILE A 115 -21.68 -17.16 -9.19
C ILE A 115 -22.17 -18.58 -9.35
N PHE A 116 -23.11 -18.97 -8.48
CA PHE A 116 -23.77 -20.26 -8.52
C PHE A 116 -25.23 -20.09 -8.93
N GLU A 117 -25.75 -21.09 -9.63
CA GLU A 117 -27.18 -21.27 -9.84
C GLU A 117 -27.59 -22.68 -9.43
N LYS A 118 -28.89 -22.87 -9.16
CA LYS A 118 -29.43 -24.16 -8.74
C LYS A 118 -30.10 -24.85 -9.93
N VAL A 119 -29.51 -25.95 -10.40
CA VAL A 119 -30.01 -26.77 -11.53
C VAL A 119 -30.28 -28.18 -11.02
N ASP A 120 -31.51 -28.67 -11.19
CA ASP A 120 -31.95 -29.99 -10.73
C ASP A 120 -31.62 -30.29 -9.25
N GLY A 121 -31.67 -29.25 -8.41
CA GLY A 121 -31.36 -29.33 -6.98
C GLY A 121 -29.88 -29.22 -6.61
N ASN A 122 -28.97 -29.14 -7.59
CA ASN A 122 -27.52 -28.99 -7.37
C ASN A 122 -27.07 -27.55 -7.63
N TRP A 123 -26.16 -27.05 -6.79
CA TRP A 123 -25.52 -25.76 -7.00
C TRP A 123 -24.34 -25.90 -7.96
N LEU A 124 -24.40 -25.21 -9.10
CA LEU A 124 -23.41 -25.25 -10.17
C LEU A 124 -22.86 -23.85 -10.46
N ILE A 125 -21.58 -23.76 -10.82
CA ILE A 125 -20.90 -22.51 -11.14
C ILE A 125 -21.34 -22.05 -12.53
N ILE A 126 -21.90 -20.84 -12.62
CA ILE A 126 -22.25 -20.20 -13.90
C ILE A 126 -21.15 -19.25 -14.39
N ASP A 127 -20.45 -18.59 -13.45
CA ASP A 127 -19.42 -17.59 -13.76
C ASP A 127 -18.42 -17.45 -12.58
N THR A 128 -17.16 -17.16 -12.91
CA THR A 128 -16.09 -16.98 -11.93
C THR A 128 -14.85 -16.33 -12.55
N ASP A 129 -14.13 -15.52 -11.77
CA ASP A 129 -12.87 -14.89 -12.18
C ASP A 129 -11.61 -15.61 -11.69
N PHE A 130 -11.72 -16.77 -11.04
CA PHE A 130 -10.55 -17.39 -10.41
C PHE A 130 -9.49 -17.82 -11.45
N HIS A 131 -9.92 -18.30 -12.62
CA HIS A 131 -9.06 -18.85 -13.66
C HIS A 131 -8.12 -17.80 -14.26
N GLU A 132 -8.53 -16.53 -14.30
CA GLU A 132 -7.68 -15.42 -14.73
C GLU A 132 -6.51 -15.15 -13.78
N LYS A 133 -6.63 -15.60 -12.53
CA LYS A 133 -5.76 -15.26 -11.39
C LYS A 133 -4.85 -16.39 -10.97
N LEU A 134 -4.86 -17.51 -11.68
CA LEU A 134 -4.05 -18.69 -11.38
C LEU A 134 -2.59 -18.58 -11.85
N SER A 135 -2.20 -17.50 -12.53
CA SER A 135 -0.87 -17.41 -13.16
C SER A 135 0.04 -16.36 -12.53
N SER A 136 1.35 -16.62 -12.58
CA SER A 136 2.40 -15.66 -12.25
C SER A 136 2.26 -14.33 -13.00
N ASP A 137 1.77 -14.38 -14.24
CA ASP A 137 1.49 -13.19 -15.07
C ASP A 137 0.49 -12.25 -14.41
N TYR A 138 -0.54 -12.79 -13.73
CA TYR A 138 -1.55 -11.99 -13.04
C TYR A 138 -0.94 -11.22 -11.86
N GLY A 139 -0.13 -11.91 -11.04
CA GLY A 139 0.63 -11.26 -9.96
C GLY A 139 1.53 -10.16 -10.47
N LEU A 140 2.33 -10.44 -11.50
CA LEU A 140 3.22 -9.45 -12.13
C LEU A 140 2.46 -8.23 -12.66
N LYS A 141 1.28 -8.42 -13.27
CA LYS A 141 0.42 -7.31 -13.72
C LYS A 141 -0.06 -6.44 -12.57
N ILE A 142 -0.51 -7.03 -11.46
CA ILE A 142 -0.92 -6.28 -10.27
C ILE A 142 0.26 -5.49 -9.71
N PHE A 143 1.41 -6.14 -9.51
CA PHE A 143 2.60 -5.46 -9.02
C PHE A 143 2.98 -4.30 -9.95
N GLY A 144 3.03 -4.53 -11.26
CA GLY A 144 3.30 -3.48 -12.25
C GLY A 144 2.33 -2.31 -12.18
N LEU A 145 1.02 -2.57 -12.04
CA LEU A 145 -0.01 -1.55 -11.90
C LEU A 145 0.16 -0.75 -10.60
N VAL A 146 0.41 -1.42 -9.48
CA VAL A 146 0.66 -0.77 -8.18
C VAL A 146 1.89 0.14 -8.27
N PHE A 147 3.00 -0.36 -8.83
CA PHE A 147 4.21 0.45 -9.04
C PHE A 147 3.95 1.66 -9.95
N LEU A 148 3.14 1.51 -10.99
CA LEU A 148 2.79 2.60 -11.90
C LEU A 148 1.92 3.67 -11.22
N ILE A 149 0.87 3.26 -10.49
CA ILE A 149 0.00 4.17 -9.74
C ILE A 149 0.81 4.90 -8.67
N MET A 150 1.62 4.16 -7.91
CA MET A 150 2.49 4.72 -6.89
C MET A 150 3.49 5.72 -7.51
N GLY A 151 4.15 5.35 -8.61
CA GLY A 151 5.05 6.24 -9.34
C GLY A 151 4.38 7.54 -9.79
N ALA A 152 3.14 7.48 -10.28
CA ALA A 152 2.36 8.65 -10.65
C ALA A 152 2.01 9.55 -9.46
N VAL A 153 1.56 8.96 -8.35
CA VAL A 153 1.30 9.69 -7.09
C VAL A 153 2.57 10.38 -6.58
N PHE A 154 3.72 9.70 -6.66
CA PHE A 154 5.00 10.29 -6.26
C PHE A 154 5.44 11.44 -7.16
N LEU A 155 5.29 11.30 -8.47
CA LEU A 155 5.58 12.38 -9.40
C LEU A 155 4.73 13.61 -9.08
N LEU A 156 3.44 13.40 -8.77
CA LEU A 156 2.54 14.46 -8.31
C LEU A 156 3.02 15.14 -7.04
N ILE A 157 3.43 14.37 -6.02
CA ILE A 157 3.96 14.91 -4.75
C ILE A 157 5.23 15.73 -5.00
N ILE A 158 6.14 15.27 -5.85
CA ILE A 158 7.38 15.99 -6.20
C ILE A 158 7.05 17.28 -6.96
N ILE A 159 6.16 17.22 -7.96
CA ILE A 159 5.73 18.40 -8.72
C ILE A 159 5.06 19.42 -7.79
N MET A 160 4.19 18.97 -6.89
CA MET A 160 3.54 19.82 -5.88
C MET A 160 4.59 20.46 -4.95
N GLY A 161 5.54 19.67 -4.44
CA GLY A 161 6.63 20.16 -3.61
C GLY A 161 7.49 21.21 -4.32
N LEU A 162 7.84 20.96 -5.59
CA LEU A 162 8.56 21.92 -6.43
C LEU A 162 7.75 23.18 -6.73
N GLY A 163 6.44 23.06 -6.91
CA GLY A 163 5.51 24.19 -7.07
C GLY A 163 5.49 25.07 -5.83
N ILE A 164 5.34 24.46 -4.65
CA ILE A 164 5.41 25.15 -3.35
C ILE A 164 6.78 25.81 -3.17
N TYR A 165 7.86 25.11 -3.52
CA TYR A 165 9.22 25.68 -3.50
C TYR A 165 9.33 26.95 -4.36
N ARG A 166 8.88 26.89 -5.62
CA ARG A 166 8.91 28.03 -6.54
C ARG A 166 8.09 29.20 -5.99
N TYR A 167 6.92 28.92 -5.43
CA TYR A 167 6.07 29.93 -4.79
C TYR A 167 6.74 30.59 -3.58
N LEU A 168 7.25 29.79 -2.63
CA LEU A 168 7.96 30.30 -1.45
C LEU A 168 9.20 31.12 -1.84
N ARG A 169 9.94 30.67 -2.87
CA ARG A 169 11.10 31.39 -3.40
C ARG A 169 10.72 32.73 -4.02
N SER A 170 9.65 32.76 -4.81
CA SER A 170 9.14 34.00 -5.41
C SER A 170 8.78 35.01 -4.33
N LYS A 171 8.04 34.58 -3.31
CA LYS A 171 7.62 35.45 -2.20
C LYS A 171 8.80 35.98 -1.38
N SER A 172 9.81 35.13 -1.10
CA SER A 172 11.04 35.54 -0.41
C SER A 172 11.81 36.62 -1.19
N LYS A 173 11.94 36.48 -2.51
CA LYS A 173 12.66 37.44 -3.35
C LYS A 173 12.01 38.83 -3.32
N THR A 174 10.67 38.89 -3.37
CA THR A 174 9.91 40.15 -3.29
C THR A 174 10.05 40.83 -1.91
N VAL A 175 10.16 40.06 -0.83
CA VAL A 175 10.38 40.60 0.51
C VAL A 175 11.81 41.14 0.65
N LEU A 176 12.80 40.40 0.14
CA LEU A 176 14.22 40.80 0.18
C LEU A 176 14.51 42.04 -0.68
N GLU A 177 13.87 42.18 -1.85
CA GLU A 177 13.94 43.42 -2.66
C GLU A 177 13.35 44.63 -1.92
N LYS A 178 12.39 44.42 -1.01
CA LYS A 178 11.85 45.48 -0.14
C LYS A 178 12.71 45.77 1.08
N SER A 179 13.59 44.85 1.50
CA SER A 179 14.46 44.98 2.67
C SER A 179 15.93 45.04 2.25
N VAL A 180 16.32 46.09 1.53
CA VAL A 180 17.71 46.30 1.14
C VAL A 180 18.53 46.77 2.35
N SER A 181 19.15 45.81 3.05
CA SER A 181 20.43 45.98 3.78
C SER A 181 21.05 44.63 4.20
N VAL A 182 20.93 43.56 3.40
CA VAL A 182 21.55 42.28 3.75
C VAL A 182 23.06 42.40 3.49
N LYS A 183 23.86 42.34 4.58
CA LYS A 183 25.32 42.31 4.51
C LYS A 183 25.78 41.05 3.74
N PRO A 184 26.76 41.16 2.82
CA PRO A 184 27.13 40.07 1.92
C PRO A 184 27.68 38.79 2.60
N ASP A 185 28.09 38.85 3.86
CA ASP A 185 28.80 37.76 4.54
C ASP A 185 27.95 36.96 5.55
N GLU A 186 26.66 37.28 5.71
CA GLU A 186 25.80 36.53 6.65
C GLU A 186 25.06 35.37 5.98
N PRO A 187 25.10 34.16 6.55
CA PRO A 187 24.45 32.99 5.98
C PRO A 187 22.92 33.14 5.95
N GLU A 188 22.32 32.94 4.77
CA GLU A 188 20.85 33.02 4.60
C GLU A 188 20.15 31.80 5.26
N TYR A 189 19.72 31.97 6.51
CA TYR A 189 19.04 30.91 7.28
C TYR A 189 17.67 30.54 6.71
N GLN A 190 17.48 29.24 6.54
CA GLN A 190 16.31 28.65 5.90
C GLN A 190 15.26 28.20 6.93
N GLY A 191 14.02 28.67 6.76
CA GLY A 191 12.89 28.44 7.67
C GLY A 191 12.08 27.17 7.40
N VAL A 192 10.94 27.03 8.09
CA VAL A 192 10.10 25.83 8.09
C VAL A 192 9.64 25.41 6.68
N GLY A 193 9.18 26.35 5.85
CA GLY A 193 8.53 26.02 4.57
C GLY A 193 9.44 25.26 3.59
N ILE A 194 10.66 25.73 3.37
CA ILE A 194 11.61 25.03 2.48
C ILE A 194 12.09 23.70 3.06
N ARG A 195 12.25 23.63 4.39
CA ARG A 195 12.60 22.39 5.09
C ARG A 195 11.48 21.36 5.00
N PHE A 196 10.22 21.80 5.03
CA PHE A 196 9.04 20.96 4.85
C PHE A 196 9.01 20.35 3.45
N VAL A 197 9.22 21.16 2.40
CA VAL A 197 9.32 20.66 1.02
C VAL A 197 10.45 19.65 0.88
N ALA A 198 11.64 19.95 1.41
CA ALA A 198 12.77 19.02 1.39
C ALA A 198 12.41 17.69 2.10
N THR A 199 11.69 17.76 3.23
CA THR A 199 11.24 16.60 3.99
C THR A 199 10.24 15.75 3.21
N ILE A 200 9.29 16.34 2.48
CA ILE A 200 8.37 15.60 1.61
C ILE A 200 9.12 14.82 0.53
N ILE A 201 10.12 15.46 -0.10
CA ILE A 201 10.95 14.82 -1.12
C ILE A 201 11.76 13.67 -0.50
N ASP A 202 12.38 13.90 0.66
CA ASP A 202 13.12 12.86 1.38
C ASP A 202 12.22 11.69 1.78
N LEU A 203 11.03 11.95 2.32
CA LEU A 203 10.06 10.90 2.70
C LEU A 203 9.62 10.08 1.49
N THR A 204 9.43 10.71 0.33
CA THR A 204 9.11 10.04 -0.92
C THR A 204 10.23 9.08 -1.34
N ILE A 205 11.49 9.54 -1.31
CA ILE A 205 12.66 8.73 -1.67
C ILE A 205 12.83 7.56 -0.70
N ILE A 206 12.73 7.83 0.60
CA ILE A 206 12.85 6.81 1.65
C ILE A 206 11.75 5.75 1.45
N PHE A 207 10.49 6.17 1.29
CA PHE A 207 9.38 5.25 1.12
C PHE A 207 9.56 4.33 -0.10
N MET A 208 10.06 4.86 -1.23
CA MET A 208 10.35 4.07 -2.44
C MET A 208 11.41 3.00 -2.22
N ILE A 209 12.54 3.37 -1.60
CA ILE A 209 13.62 2.43 -1.33
C ILE A 209 13.14 1.37 -0.34
N THR A 210 12.41 1.80 0.68
CA THR A 210 11.91 0.95 1.74
C THR A 210 10.88 -0.06 1.23
N ILE A 211 9.90 0.35 0.41
CA ILE A 211 8.90 -0.59 -0.13
C ILE A 211 9.53 -1.58 -1.10
N LEU A 212 10.45 -1.13 -1.97
CA LEU A 212 11.15 -2.00 -2.89
C LEU A 212 11.99 -3.05 -2.13
N ALA A 213 12.76 -2.61 -1.13
CA ALA A 213 13.53 -3.51 -0.27
C ALA A 213 12.62 -4.49 0.48
N TYR A 214 11.49 -4.02 1.03
CA TYR A 214 10.53 -4.88 1.72
C TYR A 214 9.95 -5.95 0.78
N THR A 215 9.52 -5.57 -0.42
CA THR A 215 9.01 -6.53 -1.42
C THR A 215 10.07 -7.54 -1.84
N PHE A 216 11.30 -7.10 -2.10
CA PHE A 216 12.39 -7.98 -2.53
C PHE A 216 12.82 -8.95 -1.43
N LEU A 217 12.81 -8.51 -0.17
CA LEU A 217 13.23 -9.31 0.97
C LEU A 217 12.15 -10.29 1.46
N LEU A 218 10.86 -9.96 1.35
CA LEU A 218 9.79 -10.80 1.92
C LEU A 218 9.11 -11.74 0.93
N ILE A 219 8.91 -11.33 -0.32
CA ILE A 219 8.19 -12.15 -1.31
C ILE A 219 8.77 -13.57 -1.44
N PRO A 220 10.10 -13.80 -1.45
CA PRO A 220 10.65 -15.15 -1.58
C PRO A 220 10.29 -16.10 -0.42
N TYR A 221 9.86 -15.57 0.72
CA TYR A 221 9.60 -16.33 1.94
C TYR A 221 8.11 -16.44 2.29
N MET A 222 7.21 -15.88 1.48
CA MET A 222 5.77 -15.92 1.74
C MET A 222 5.15 -17.31 1.55
N ASN A 223 5.75 -18.23 0.78
CA ASN A 223 5.22 -19.59 0.53
C ASN A 223 5.88 -20.68 1.39
N GLN A 224 6.84 -20.35 2.24
CA GLN A 224 7.54 -21.38 3.00
C GLN A 224 6.66 -21.81 4.19
N SER A 225 5.83 -22.83 3.95
CA SER A 225 4.98 -23.47 4.96
C SER A 225 5.76 -23.85 6.23
N GLN A 226 5.02 -24.05 7.34
CA GLN A 226 5.42 -24.18 8.75
C GLN A 226 6.78 -24.84 9.11
N LYS A 227 7.43 -25.58 8.20
CA LYS A 227 8.77 -26.15 8.35
C LYS A 227 9.90 -25.12 8.43
N THR A 228 9.67 -23.85 8.09
CA THR A 228 10.71 -22.80 8.14
C THR A 228 10.29 -21.55 8.92
N GLY A 229 9.37 -21.70 9.89
CA GLY A 229 8.83 -20.59 10.68
C GLY A 229 9.88 -19.70 11.33
N ALA A 230 11.02 -20.27 11.78
CA ALA A 230 12.13 -19.50 12.35
C ALA A 230 12.86 -18.62 11.32
N LEU A 231 12.95 -19.04 10.07
CA LEU A 231 13.58 -18.26 9.01
C LEU A 231 12.65 -17.15 8.55
N TYR A 232 11.37 -17.46 8.34
CA TYR A 232 10.34 -16.47 8.02
C TYR A 232 10.24 -15.38 9.10
N SER A 233 10.19 -15.76 10.37
CA SER A 233 10.14 -14.79 11.48
C SER A 233 11.40 -13.92 11.54
N THR A 234 12.57 -14.49 11.24
CA THR A 234 13.83 -13.75 11.16
C THR A 234 13.82 -12.75 10.00
N VAL A 235 13.38 -13.16 8.80
CA VAL A 235 13.28 -12.27 7.63
C VAL A 235 12.25 -11.18 7.87
N LEU A 236 11.10 -11.49 8.47
CA LEU A 236 10.08 -10.51 8.84
C LEU A 236 10.63 -9.50 9.86
N PHE A 237 11.37 -9.98 10.86
CA PHE A 237 12.02 -9.11 11.85
C PHE A 237 13.05 -8.18 11.21
N ILE A 238 13.92 -8.71 10.34
CA ILE A 238 14.93 -7.92 9.62
C ILE A 238 14.25 -6.88 8.71
N SER A 239 13.27 -7.30 7.92
CA SER A 239 12.56 -6.44 6.98
C SER A 239 11.81 -5.33 7.70
N THR A 240 11.13 -5.64 8.81
CA THR A 240 10.42 -4.66 9.64
C THR A 240 11.38 -3.72 10.36
N SER A 241 12.50 -4.25 10.88
CA SER A 241 13.56 -3.44 11.48
C SER A 241 14.19 -2.48 10.46
N PHE A 242 14.34 -2.92 9.20
CA PHE A 242 14.82 -2.07 8.12
C PHE A 242 13.89 -0.87 7.88
N LEU A 243 12.55 -1.07 7.92
CA LEU A 243 11.58 0.03 7.80
C LEU A 243 11.81 1.13 8.86
N LEU A 244 12.17 0.73 10.08
CA LEU A 244 12.39 1.64 11.20
C LEU A 244 13.77 2.31 11.16
N VAL A 245 14.83 1.54 10.87
CA VAL A 245 16.22 1.99 11.01
C VAL A 245 16.70 2.74 9.77
N PHE A 246 16.28 2.34 8.57
CA PHE A 246 16.76 2.92 7.32
C PHE A 246 16.51 4.44 7.20
N PRO A 247 15.32 4.98 7.55
CA PRO A 247 15.10 6.43 7.51
C PRO A 247 16.11 7.19 8.38
N PHE A 248 16.42 6.70 9.59
CA PHE A 248 17.40 7.34 10.48
C PHE A 248 18.79 7.32 9.88
N LEU A 249 19.24 6.18 9.38
CA LEU A 249 20.54 6.05 8.73
C LEU A 249 20.65 6.96 7.50
N TYR A 250 19.59 7.05 6.69
CA TYR A 250 19.52 7.93 5.52
C TYR A 250 19.84 9.38 5.90
N TYR A 251 19.15 9.93 6.90
CA TYR A 251 19.41 11.32 7.34
C TYR A 251 20.79 11.46 7.98
N ILE A 252 21.19 10.53 8.85
CA ILE A 252 22.45 10.62 9.59
C ILE A 252 23.64 10.64 8.62
N ILE A 253 23.69 9.67 7.70
CA ILE A 253 24.79 9.48 6.77
C ILE A 253 24.87 10.62 5.77
N LEU A 254 23.75 11.01 5.14
CA LEU A 254 23.77 12.05 4.12
C LEU A 254 24.06 13.43 4.70
N GLU A 255 23.48 13.77 5.85
CA GLU A 255 23.78 15.05 6.50
C GLU A 255 25.21 15.07 7.07
N GLY A 256 25.71 13.96 7.62
CA GLY A 256 27.07 13.88 8.15
C GLY A 256 28.16 13.88 7.07
N TRP A 257 27.87 13.32 5.88
CA TRP A 257 28.86 13.22 4.81
C TRP A 257 28.79 14.35 3.78
N LYS A 258 27.58 14.75 3.38
CA LYS A 258 27.36 15.77 2.33
C LYS A 258 26.81 17.09 2.88
N GLY A 259 26.44 17.14 4.16
CA GLY A 259 25.75 18.28 4.74
C GLY A 259 24.31 18.43 4.25
N ALA A 260 23.76 17.48 3.50
CA ALA A 260 22.40 17.58 2.96
C ALA A 260 21.86 16.19 2.59
N THR A 261 20.56 15.99 2.80
CA THR A 261 19.81 14.87 2.21
C THR A 261 19.46 15.14 0.75
N ALA A 262 18.94 14.14 0.02
CA ALA A 262 18.63 14.32 -1.39
C ALA A 262 17.57 15.41 -1.61
N GLY A 263 16.51 15.44 -0.78
CA GLY A 263 15.50 16.49 -0.79
C GLY A 263 16.10 17.87 -0.48
N LYS A 264 17.01 17.97 0.47
CA LYS A 264 17.75 19.22 0.76
C LYS A 264 18.63 19.66 -0.40
N MET A 265 19.32 18.73 -1.07
CA MET A 265 20.12 19.01 -2.26
C MET A 265 19.25 19.55 -3.41
N ILE A 266 18.08 18.96 -3.65
CA ILE A 266 17.10 19.41 -4.65
C ILE A 266 16.59 20.82 -4.30
N CYS A 267 16.30 21.07 -3.03
CA CYS A 267 15.88 22.38 -2.53
C CYS A 267 17.03 23.42 -2.45
N LYS A 268 18.27 23.03 -2.77
CA LYS A 268 19.47 23.87 -2.66
C LYS A 268 19.68 24.43 -1.26
N ILE A 269 19.48 23.59 -0.25
CA ILE A 269 19.77 23.90 1.15
C ILE A 269 20.75 22.89 1.72
N ARG A 270 21.55 23.32 2.70
CA ARG A 270 22.51 22.45 3.38
C ARG A 270 22.60 22.79 4.86
N VAL A 271 23.02 21.80 5.63
CA VAL A 271 23.35 21.87 7.03
C VAL A 271 24.82 22.20 7.17
N VAL A 272 25.12 23.18 8.01
CA VAL A 272 26.47 23.50 8.48
C VAL A 272 26.44 23.68 9.99
N LYS A 273 27.61 23.67 10.63
CA LYS A 273 27.74 24.11 12.02
C LYS A 273 27.56 25.64 12.11
N GLU A 274 27.36 26.16 13.31
CA GLU A 274 27.18 27.61 13.51
C GLU A 274 28.38 28.45 13.05
N ASP A 275 29.59 27.87 13.05
CA ASP A 275 30.82 28.45 12.50
C ASP A 275 30.93 28.28 10.96
N CYS A 276 29.85 27.88 10.30
CA CYS A 276 29.76 27.56 8.87
C CYS A 276 30.64 26.38 8.40
N SER A 277 31.30 25.67 9.31
CA SER A 277 32.03 24.44 8.97
C SER A 277 31.08 23.29 8.63
N GLN A 278 31.62 22.23 8.03
CA GLN A 278 30.82 21.08 7.60
C GLN A 278 30.17 20.37 8.80
N CYS A 279 28.89 19.99 8.64
CA CYS A 279 28.22 19.11 9.59
C CYS A 279 28.94 17.77 9.64
N ASP A 280 29.34 17.32 10.84
CA ASP A 280 29.92 15.99 11.04
C ASP A 280 28.84 14.96 11.40
N ILE A 281 29.23 13.69 11.39
CA ILE A 281 28.34 12.57 11.73
C ILE A 281 27.80 12.71 13.16
N LYS A 282 28.62 13.17 14.11
CA LYS A 282 28.19 13.34 15.52
C LYS A 282 27.06 14.36 15.65
N SER A 283 27.23 15.53 15.04
CA SER A 283 26.20 16.57 15.02
C SER A 283 24.95 16.08 14.30
N SER A 284 25.13 15.34 13.19
CA SER A 284 24.03 14.73 12.44
C SER A 284 23.23 13.71 13.28
N ILE A 285 23.88 12.86 14.07
CA ILE A 285 23.24 11.91 14.99
C ILE A 285 22.40 12.66 16.03
N ILE A 286 22.99 13.64 16.72
CA ILE A 286 22.28 14.42 17.75
C ILE A 286 21.02 15.05 17.15
N ARG A 287 21.15 15.69 15.99
CA ARG A 287 20.03 16.34 15.29
C ARG A 287 18.91 15.38 14.92
N ASN A 288 19.25 14.17 14.49
CA ASN A 288 18.26 13.17 14.08
C ASN A 288 17.67 12.40 15.26
N LEU A 289 18.37 12.31 16.40
CA LEU A 289 17.82 11.75 17.64
C LEU A 289 16.72 12.66 18.20
N PHE A 290 16.97 13.98 18.26
CA PHE A 290 15.95 14.96 18.66
C PHE A 290 14.79 15.08 17.66
N ARG A 291 14.95 14.57 16.43
CA ARG A 291 13.85 14.48 15.48
C ARG A 291 12.76 13.52 15.93
N LEU A 292 13.09 12.48 16.70
CA LEU A 292 12.07 11.59 17.28
C LEU A 292 11.14 12.37 18.22
N ILE A 293 11.71 13.26 19.02
CA ILE A 293 10.97 14.12 19.95
C ILE A 293 10.11 15.13 19.17
N ASP A 294 10.67 15.75 18.13
CA ASP A 294 9.91 16.64 17.23
C ASP A 294 8.76 15.88 16.51
N GLY A 295 9.00 14.62 16.14
CA GLY A 295 8.03 13.76 15.45
C GLY A 295 6.86 13.32 16.34
N ILE A 296 7.12 13.01 17.61
CA ILE A 296 6.10 12.62 18.61
C ILE A 296 5.07 13.74 18.80
N SER A 297 5.49 15.00 18.69
CA SER A 297 4.62 16.17 18.81
C SER A 297 3.99 16.61 17.47
N GLY A 298 3.99 15.74 16.46
CA GLY A 298 3.40 16.02 15.14
C GLY A 298 4.11 17.12 14.36
N TYR A 299 5.40 17.34 14.61
CA TYR A 299 6.22 18.42 14.05
C TYR A 299 5.75 19.86 14.40
N LEU A 300 4.68 20.03 15.19
CA LEU A 300 4.17 21.34 15.60
C LEU A 300 5.13 22.05 16.55
N VAL A 301 5.71 21.33 17.52
CA VAL A 301 6.70 21.89 18.45
C VAL A 301 7.96 22.30 17.71
N GLY A 302 8.43 21.48 16.77
CA GLY A 302 9.57 21.83 15.91
C GLY A 302 9.32 23.09 15.07
N ALA A 303 8.11 23.26 14.53
CA ALA A 303 7.73 24.46 13.79
C ALA A 303 7.70 25.72 14.67
N ILE A 304 7.14 25.61 15.87
CA ILE A 304 7.09 26.71 16.86
C ILE A 304 8.51 27.13 17.28
N VAL A 305 9.39 26.17 17.58
CA VAL A 305 10.79 26.46 17.96
C VAL A 305 11.56 27.13 16.82
N ILE A 306 11.34 26.71 15.58
CA ILE A 306 11.96 27.38 14.42
C ILE A 306 11.46 28.82 14.27
N TRP A 307 10.18 29.10 14.53
CA TRP A 307 9.63 30.45 14.49
C TRP A 307 10.13 31.34 15.63
N SER A 308 10.42 30.77 16.78
CA SER A 308 10.96 31.49 17.95
C SER A 308 12.48 31.62 17.95
N SER A 309 13.19 31.08 16.94
CA SER A 309 14.65 31.09 16.85
C SER A 309 15.14 32.07 15.78
N ASP A 310 16.03 33.00 16.15
CA ASP A 310 16.62 33.97 15.22
C ASP A 310 17.38 33.30 14.07
N LYS A 311 18.03 32.17 14.34
CA LYS A 311 18.75 31.32 13.36
C LYS A 311 17.85 30.29 12.68
N LYS A 312 16.53 30.32 12.95
CA LYS A 312 15.52 29.37 12.45
C LYS A 312 15.88 27.91 12.76
N GLN A 313 16.43 27.64 13.94
CA GLN A 313 16.88 26.32 14.35
C GLN A 313 15.74 25.51 14.98
N ARG A 314 15.68 24.19 14.74
CA ARG A 314 14.86 23.28 15.56
C ARG A 314 15.58 22.91 16.86
N LEU A 315 14.90 22.27 17.81
CA LEU A 315 15.51 21.84 19.07
C LEU A 315 16.80 21.03 18.84
N GLY A 316 16.76 20.04 17.95
CA GLY A 316 17.94 19.25 17.59
C GLY A 316 19.06 20.06 16.93
N ASP A 317 18.73 21.11 16.17
CA ASP A 317 19.73 21.98 15.51
C ASP A 317 20.45 22.84 16.56
N ILE A 318 19.73 23.36 17.56
CA ILE A 318 20.26 24.15 18.69
C ILE A 318 21.25 23.31 19.49
N ILE A 319 20.83 22.11 19.91
CA ILE A 319 21.64 21.23 20.75
C ILE A 319 22.90 20.78 20.01
N ALA A 320 22.80 20.53 18.71
CA ALA A 320 23.94 20.16 17.88
C ALA A 320 24.78 21.34 17.37
N LYS A 321 24.42 22.58 17.71
CA LYS A 321 25.10 23.82 17.24
C LYS A 321 25.22 23.86 15.72
N THR A 322 24.09 23.62 15.05
CA THR A 322 24.00 23.58 13.58
C THR A 322 22.91 24.49 13.05
N VAL A 323 23.05 24.89 11.79
CA VAL A 323 22.10 25.75 11.08
C VAL A 323 21.86 25.20 9.68
N VAL A 324 20.69 25.50 9.11
CA VAL A 324 20.38 25.19 7.71
C VAL A 324 20.43 26.48 6.91
N ILE A 325 21.34 26.48 5.94
CA ILE A 325 21.62 27.64 5.09
C ILE A 325 21.29 27.30 3.64
N LYS A 326 21.12 28.34 2.84
CA LYS A 326 21.05 28.22 1.39
C LYS A 326 22.41 27.80 0.83
N LYS A 327 22.38 26.94 -0.19
CA LYS A 327 23.54 26.56 -0.99
C LYS A 327 23.63 27.42 -2.24
#